data_AF-A0A4Y8IT14-F1
#
_entry.id   AF-A0A4Y8IT14-F1
#
_cell.length_a   1.000
_cell.length_b   1.000
_cell.length_c   1.000
_cell.angle_alpha   90.00
_cell.angle_beta   90.00
_cell.angle_gamma   90.00
#
_symmetry.space_group_name_H-M   'P 1'
#
loop_
_entity.id
_entity.type
_entity.pdbx_description
1 polymer ?
#
loop_
_entity_poly.entity_id
_entity_poly.type
_entity_poly.pdbx_seq_one_letter_code
_entity_poly.pdbx_strand_id
1 'polypeptide(L)'
;MKKWVLIFCVLMLSIVGCGKQDVAESYINTTFIVKERIEDTFDYKVINEIENKNSAQNIINIFKNVKWETNTERRMATEPDYRMNNYAIWITPNGDRLEIINKDNSNYVRLTQEKSAELFKVMTRNELKSR
;
A
#
# COMPACT_ATOMS: atom_id res chain seq x y z
N MET A 1 47.47 -32.62 -35.88
CA MET A 1 46.53 -33.40 -35.05
C MET A 1 47.18 -33.74 -33.72
N LYS A 2 46.78 -33.08 -32.62
CA LYS A 2 46.84 -33.58 -31.22
C LYS A 2 46.51 -32.42 -30.26
N LYS A 3 45.25 -32.42 -29.82
CA LYS A 3 44.79 -32.23 -28.43
C LYS A 3 45.38 -31.07 -27.60
N TRP A 4 45.06 -29.81 -27.91
CA TRP A 4 45.32 -28.67 -27.00
C TRP A 4 44.16 -27.66 -26.94
N VAL A 5 42.91 -28.10 -27.10
CA VAL A 5 41.73 -27.18 -27.15
C VAL A 5 40.66 -27.50 -26.09
N LEU A 6 40.88 -28.46 -25.19
CA LEU A 6 39.85 -28.92 -24.25
C LEU A 6 40.20 -28.74 -22.76
N ILE A 7 40.84 -27.61 -22.40
CA ILE A 7 41.05 -27.21 -20.99
C ILE A 7 40.76 -25.71 -20.84
N PHE A 8 39.58 -25.26 -21.30
CA PHE A 8 39.09 -23.90 -20.99
C PHE A 8 37.56 -23.85 -20.87
N CYS A 9 36.94 -24.93 -20.36
CA CYS A 9 35.49 -25.02 -20.14
C CYS A 9 35.10 -25.37 -18.70
N VAL A 10 36.04 -25.35 -17.75
CA VAL A 10 35.77 -25.75 -16.35
C VAL A 10 35.86 -24.56 -15.38
N LEU A 11 35.91 -23.32 -15.88
CA LEU A 11 36.10 -22.14 -15.04
C LEU A 11 35.15 -20.99 -15.40
N MET A 12 33.86 -21.32 -15.56
CA MET A 12 32.78 -20.33 -15.50
C MET A 12 31.92 -20.64 -14.28
N LEU A 13 32.45 -20.19 -13.14
CA LEU A 13 31.70 -19.47 -12.11
C LEU A 13 30.37 -20.12 -11.71
N SER A 14 30.51 -21.10 -10.82
CA SER A 14 29.51 -21.44 -9.83
C SER A 14 28.90 -20.18 -9.20
N ILE A 15 27.69 -19.87 -9.67
CA ILE A 15 26.52 -19.39 -8.93
C ILE A 15 26.83 -19.21 -7.44
N VAL A 16 27.06 -17.97 -7.01
CA VAL A 16 26.88 -17.60 -5.59
C VAL A 16 25.81 -16.52 -5.56
N GLY A 17 24.81 -16.80 -4.73
CA GLY A 17 23.48 -16.21 -4.82
C GLY A 17 23.49 -14.70 -4.69
N CYS A 18 22.72 -14.06 -5.57
CA CYS A 18 22.05 -12.83 -5.18
C CYS A 18 21.09 -13.24 -4.05
N GLY A 19 21.58 -13.15 -2.81
CA GLY A 19 20.72 -13.24 -1.65
C GLY A 19 19.60 -12.26 -1.88
N LYS A 20 18.36 -12.76 -1.90
CA LYS A 20 17.19 -11.90 -1.83
C LYS A 20 17.39 -11.14 -0.53
N GLN A 21 17.82 -9.90 -0.66
CA GLN A 21 17.90 -8.97 0.43
C GLN A 21 16.43 -8.79 0.82
N ASP A 22 16.01 -9.51 1.86
CA ASP A 22 14.71 -9.32 2.46
C ASP A 22 14.64 -7.85 2.82
N VAL A 23 13.90 -7.09 2.00
CA VAL A 23 13.58 -5.68 2.22
C VAL A 23 12.57 -5.62 3.36
N ALA A 24 12.99 -6.07 4.54
CA ALA A 24 12.24 -6.06 5.79
C ALA A 24 12.70 -4.90 6.70
N GLU A 25 13.76 -4.16 6.33
CA GLU A 25 14.43 -3.24 7.25
C GLU A 25 14.02 -1.77 7.20
N SER A 26 13.20 -1.28 6.25
CA SER A 26 12.97 0.18 6.13
C SER A 26 11.64 0.73 6.65
N TYR A 27 10.74 -0.09 7.20
CA TYR A 27 9.39 0.36 7.61
C TYR A 27 9.13 0.29 9.12
N ILE A 28 10.16 -0.02 9.92
CA ILE A 28 10.02 -0.34 11.34
C ILE A 28 9.50 0.87 12.16
N ASN A 29 9.55 2.09 11.60
CA ASN A 29 9.14 3.33 12.28
C ASN A 29 8.06 4.15 11.53
N THR A 30 7.30 3.56 10.61
CA THR A 30 6.22 4.32 9.93
C THR A 30 4.99 4.44 10.82
N THR A 31 4.70 5.66 11.28
CA THR A 31 3.41 6.01 11.90
C THR A 31 2.41 6.43 10.84
N PHE A 32 1.20 5.87 10.89
CA PHE A 32 0.07 6.33 10.06
C PHE A 32 -0.91 7.13 10.91
N ILE A 33 -1.14 8.39 10.53
CA ILE A 33 -2.15 9.24 11.17
C ILE A 33 -3.40 9.19 10.31
N VAL A 34 -4.48 8.65 10.87
CA VAL A 34 -5.79 8.55 10.21
C VAL A 34 -6.68 9.70 10.67
N LYS A 35 -7.19 10.44 9.69
CA LYS A 35 -8.13 11.54 9.90
C LYS A 35 -9.45 11.26 9.18
N GLU A 36 -10.55 11.44 9.89
CA GLU A 36 -11.91 11.32 9.36
C GLU A 36 -12.44 12.71 9.01
N ARG A 37 -13.14 12.82 7.89
CA ARG A 37 -13.78 14.06 7.47
C ARG A 37 -14.89 14.44 8.46
N ILE A 38 -14.97 15.73 8.79
CA ILE A 38 -16.10 16.28 9.54
C ILE A 38 -17.17 16.68 8.52
N GLU A 39 -18.36 16.08 8.61
CA GLU A 39 -19.49 16.35 7.71
C GLU A 39 -19.80 17.85 7.64
N ASP A 40 -20.23 18.31 6.47
CA ASP A 40 -20.56 19.72 6.16
C ASP A 40 -19.41 20.73 6.38
N THR A 41 -18.18 20.26 6.52
CA THR A 41 -16.98 21.10 6.60
C THR A 41 -15.90 20.64 5.60
N PHE A 42 -14.84 21.46 5.51
CA PHE A 42 -13.60 21.12 4.81
C PHE A 42 -12.52 20.54 5.74
N ASP A 43 -12.89 20.29 7.01
CA ASP A 43 -11.97 19.88 8.06
C ASP A 43 -11.98 18.37 8.33
N TYR A 44 -10.92 17.91 9.01
CA TYR A 44 -10.71 16.52 9.37
C TYR A 44 -10.25 16.41 10.83
N LYS A 45 -10.80 15.44 11.56
CA LYS A 45 -10.38 15.12 12.93
C LYS A 45 -9.49 13.88 12.93
N VAL A 46 -8.45 13.86 13.77
CA VAL A 46 -7.65 12.63 13.98
C VAL A 46 -8.51 11.62 14.72
N ILE A 47 -8.60 10.39 14.19
CA ILE A 47 -9.37 9.30 14.82
C ILE A 47 -8.49 8.14 15.26
N ASN A 48 -7.29 8.01 14.70
CA ASN A 48 -6.38 6.92 15.03
C ASN A 48 -4.94 7.31 14.68
N GLU A 49 -4.00 6.86 15.51
CA GLU A 49 -2.57 6.92 15.27
C GLU A 49 -2.04 5.48 15.35
N ILE A 50 -1.48 5.00 14.24
CA ILE A 50 -1.08 3.61 14.08
C ILE A 50 0.43 3.54 14.21
N GLU A 51 0.88 3.24 15.42
CA GLU A 51 2.30 3.11 15.78
C GLU A 51 2.72 1.64 15.94
N ASN A 52 1.76 0.73 16.08
CA ASN A 52 2.03 -0.69 16.23
C ASN A 52 2.63 -1.27 14.94
N LYS A 53 3.83 -1.86 15.05
CA LYS A 53 4.58 -2.45 13.93
C LYS A 53 3.75 -3.42 13.08
N ASN A 54 2.95 -4.30 13.69
CA ASN A 54 2.17 -5.28 12.95
C ASN A 54 1.06 -4.60 12.12
N SER A 55 0.38 -3.61 12.70
CA SER A 55 -0.67 -2.85 12.02
C SER A 55 -0.11 -1.99 10.88
N ALA A 56 1.00 -1.31 11.12
CA ALA A 56 1.71 -0.54 10.10
C ALA A 56 2.20 -1.44 8.96
N GLN A 57 2.80 -2.58 9.28
CA GLN A 57 3.25 -3.56 8.29
C GLN A 57 2.08 -4.12 7.47
N ASN A 58 0.91 -4.30 8.09
CA ASN A 58 -0.27 -4.77 7.37
C ASN A 58 -0.71 -3.77 6.28
N ILE A 59 -0.80 -2.47 6.63
CA ILE A 59 -1.11 -1.41 5.66
C ILE A 59 -0.11 -1.43 4.50
N ILE A 60 1.19 -1.53 4.82
CA ILE A 60 2.26 -1.57 3.82
C ILE A 60 2.10 -2.79 2.91
N ASN A 61 1.77 -3.95 3.46
CA ASN A 61 1.56 -5.18 2.69
C ASN A 61 0.36 -5.05 1.75
N ILE A 62 -0.75 -4.44 2.21
CA ILE A 62 -1.91 -4.16 1.35
C ILE A 62 -1.46 -3.27 0.17
N PHE A 63 -0.78 -2.16 0.43
CA PHE A 63 -0.35 -1.22 -0.62
C PHE A 63 0.71 -1.77 -1.57
N LYS A 64 1.61 -2.64 -1.11
CA LYS A 64 2.58 -3.35 -1.98
C LYS A 64 1.92 -4.38 -2.88
N ASN A 65 0.85 -5.02 -2.42
CA ASN A 65 0.21 -6.14 -3.11
C ASN A 65 -1.03 -5.74 -3.94
N VAL A 66 -1.23 -4.45 -4.20
CA VAL A 66 -2.30 -3.97 -5.08
C VAL A 66 -1.74 -3.39 -6.36
N LYS A 67 -2.50 -3.57 -7.45
CA LYS A 67 -2.13 -3.00 -8.75
C LYS A 67 -2.65 -1.57 -8.82
N TRP A 68 -1.75 -0.63 -8.59
CA TRP A 68 -2.03 0.80 -8.76
C TRP A 68 -2.19 1.15 -10.23
N GLU A 69 -3.21 1.94 -10.55
CA GLU A 69 -3.28 2.69 -11.78
C GLU A 69 -2.33 3.89 -11.65
N THR A 70 -1.40 4.05 -12.60
CA THR A 70 -0.39 5.11 -12.59
C THR A 70 -0.74 6.21 -13.57
N ASN A 71 -0.25 7.44 -13.32
CA ASN A 71 -0.50 8.62 -14.15
C ASN A 71 -2.00 8.93 -14.35
N THR A 72 -2.83 8.54 -13.36
CA THR A 72 -4.25 8.83 -13.37
C THR A 72 -4.50 10.14 -12.63
N GLU A 73 -4.50 11.27 -13.33
CA GLU A 73 -5.08 12.50 -12.77
C GLU A 73 -6.59 12.32 -12.61
N ARG A 74 -7.01 11.67 -11.53
CA ARG A 74 -8.40 11.37 -11.25
C ARG A 74 -8.97 12.44 -10.34
N ARG A 75 -9.96 13.18 -10.84
CA ARG A 75 -10.79 14.07 -10.02
C ARG A 75 -11.96 13.26 -9.47
N MET A 76 -11.99 13.09 -8.15
CA MET A 76 -13.13 12.48 -7.46
C MET A 76 -14.26 13.51 -7.31
N ALA A 77 -15.51 13.07 -7.33
CA ALA A 77 -16.67 13.95 -7.25
C ALA A 77 -16.85 14.59 -5.87
N THR A 78 -16.32 13.96 -4.82
CA THR A 78 -16.43 14.40 -3.43
C THR A 78 -15.06 14.50 -2.79
N GLU A 79 -14.99 15.22 -1.67
CA GLU A 79 -13.85 15.14 -0.76
C GLU A 79 -13.67 13.71 -0.20
N PRO A 80 -12.43 13.32 0.14
CA PRO A 80 -12.15 12.04 0.81
C PRO A 80 -12.94 11.89 2.11
N ASP A 81 -13.41 10.68 2.39
CA ASP A 81 -14.00 10.34 3.69
C ASP A 81 -12.91 10.25 4.77
N TYR A 82 -11.71 9.77 4.38
CA TYR A 82 -10.55 9.67 5.25
C TYR A 82 -9.28 10.19 4.58
N ARG A 83 -8.35 10.66 5.41
CA ARG A 83 -6.96 10.93 5.03
C ARG A 83 -6.05 10.10 5.90
N MET A 84 -5.07 9.44 5.30
CA MET A 84 -4.04 8.69 6.01
C MET A 84 -2.68 9.11 5.48
N ASN A 85 -1.94 9.92 6.23
CA ASN A 85 -0.72 10.59 5.75
C ASN A 85 -0.94 11.27 4.37
N ASN A 86 -0.26 10.79 3.32
CA ASN A 86 -0.35 11.25 1.93
C ASN A 86 -1.46 10.54 1.11
N TYR A 87 -2.24 9.64 1.70
CA TYR A 87 -3.32 8.93 1.02
C TYR A 87 -4.67 9.61 1.27
N ALA A 88 -5.40 9.85 0.19
CA ALA A 88 -6.80 10.25 0.20
C ALA A 88 -7.68 9.02 -0.05
N ILE A 89 -8.68 8.80 0.79
CA ILE A 89 -9.45 7.54 0.84
C ILE A 89 -10.95 7.85 0.81
N TRP A 90 -11.67 7.20 -0.10
CA TRP A 90 -13.12 7.25 -0.22
C TRP A 90 -13.71 5.87 0.05
N ILE A 91 -14.85 5.86 0.71
CA ILE A 91 -15.76 4.71 0.71
C ILE A 91 -16.60 4.82 -0.57
N THR A 92 -16.61 3.74 -1.36
CA THR A 92 -17.45 3.67 -2.56
C THR A 92 -18.94 3.86 -2.23
N PRO A 93 -19.79 4.29 -3.18
CA PRO A 93 -21.21 4.54 -2.91
C PRO A 93 -21.97 3.37 -2.27
N ASN A 94 -21.59 2.13 -2.60
CA ASN A 94 -22.18 0.90 -2.03
C ASN A 94 -21.71 0.59 -0.59
N GLY A 95 -20.71 1.31 -0.08
CA GLY A 95 -20.14 1.08 1.24
C GLY A 95 -19.22 -0.14 1.36
N ASP A 96 -18.95 -0.86 0.26
CA ASP A 96 -18.31 -2.18 0.30
C ASP A 96 -16.81 -2.15 -0.01
N ARG A 97 -16.32 -1.06 -0.60
CA ARG A 97 -14.93 -0.92 -1.05
C ARG A 97 -14.35 0.44 -0.72
N LEU A 98 -13.02 0.49 -0.66
CA LEU A 98 -12.24 1.71 -0.60
C LEU A 98 -11.63 2.05 -1.96
N GLU A 99 -11.70 3.33 -2.31
CA GLU A 99 -10.95 3.95 -3.40
C GLU A 99 -9.87 4.85 -2.80
N ILE A 100 -8.65 4.76 -3.32
CA ILE A 100 -7.49 5.42 -2.71
C ILE A 100 -6.68 6.15 -3.78
N ILE A 101 -6.33 7.40 -3.50
CA ILE A 101 -5.36 8.17 -4.28
C ILE A 101 -4.14 8.46 -3.40
N ASN A 102 -2.95 8.11 -3.89
CA ASN A 102 -1.70 8.57 -3.32
C ASN A 102 -1.42 10.00 -3.83
N LYS A 103 -1.42 10.99 -2.94
CA LYS A 103 -1.30 12.39 -3.33
C LYS A 103 0.10 12.79 -3.81
N ASP A 104 1.13 12.00 -3.53
CA ASP A 104 2.51 12.33 -3.92
C ASP A 104 2.78 11.98 -5.39
N ASN A 105 2.09 10.99 -5.95
CA ASN A 105 2.30 10.52 -7.32
C ASN A 105 1.01 10.36 -8.15
N SER A 106 -0.15 10.74 -7.59
CA SER A 106 -1.47 10.63 -8.22
C SER A 106 -1.87 9.21 -8.63
N ASN A 107 -1.24 8.18 -8.06
CA ASN A 107 -1.64 6.80 -8.31
C ASN A 107 -2.98 6.52 -7.65
N TYR A 108 -3.83 5.79 -8.37
CA TYR A 108 -5.15 5.39 -7.90
C TYR A 108 -5.25 3.88 -7.72
N VAL A 109 -6.07 3.44 -6.76
CA VAL A 109 -6.50 2.04 -6.69
C VAL A 109 -7.92 1.94 -6.14
N ARG A 110 -8.69 0.99 -6.69
CA ARG A 110 -9.91 0.48 -6.06
C ARG A 110 -9.61 -0.87 -5.43
N LEU A 111 -9.72 -0.95 -4.11
CA LEU A 111 -9.47 -2.19 -3.40
C LEU A 111 -10.58 -3.23 -3.65
N THR A 112 -10.23 -4.50 -3.46
CA THR A 112 -11.23 -5.57 -3.33
C THR A 112 -12.02 -5.37 -2.03
N GLN A 113 -13.21 -5.97 -1.92
CA GLN A 113 -14.01 -5.90 -0.68
C GLN A 113 -13.21 -6.39 0.54
N GLU A 114 -12.52 -7.52 0.39
CA GLU A 114 -11.67 -8.11 1.44
C GLU A 114 -10.58 -7.15 1.92
N LYS A 115 -9.76 -6.61 1.00
CA LYS A 115 -8.70 -5.65 1.33
C LYS A 115 -9.25 -4.33 1.87
N SER A 116 -10.45 -3.94 1.43
CA SER A 116 -11.14 -2.74 1.91
C SER A 116 -11.55 -2.90 3.37
N ALA A 117 -12.18 -4.02 3.71
CA ALA A 117 -12.56 -4.33 5.09
C ALA A 117 -11.31 -4.44 5.99
N GLU A 118 -10.26 -5.12 5.52
CA GLU A 118 -9.01 -5.25 6.26
C GLU A 118 -8.37 -3.89 6.56
N LEU A 119 -8.18 -3.05 5.53
CA LEU A 119 -7.60 -1.71 5.68
C LEU A 119 -8.48 -0.82 6.56
N PHE A 120 -9.81 -0.83 6.34
CA PHE A 120 -10.74 -0.02 7.10
C PHE A 120 -10.72 -0.36 8.59
N LYS A 121 -10.66 -1.64 8.93
CA LYS A 121 -10.56 -2.12 10.31
C LYS A 121 -9.28 -1.65 10.99
N VAL A 122 -8.15 -1.73 10.29
CA VAL A 122 -6.87 -1.22 10.82
C VAL A 122 -6.91 0.30 10.99
N MET A 123 -7.52 1.03 10.04
CA MET A 123 -7.61 2.48 10.07
C MET A 123 -8.52 3.02 11.18
N THR A 124 -9.71 2.44 11.33
CA THR A 124 -10.79 3.03 12.13
C THR A 124 -11.10 2.27 13.42
N ARG A 125 -10.56 1.04 13.56
CA ARG A 125 -10.93 0.06 14.60
C ARG A 125 -12.40 -0.39 14.53
N ASN A 126 -13.11 -0.07 13.44
CA ASN A 126 -14.49 -0.45 13.17
C ASN A 126 -14.57 -1.35 11.94
N GLU A 127 -15.68 -2.07 11.80
CA GLU A 127 -15.96 -2.87 10.61
C GLU A 127 -16.52 -1.99 9.49
N LEU A 128 -16.10 -2.26 8.26
CA LEU A 128 -16.67 -1.61 7.07
C LEU A 128 -18.08 -2.15 6.84
N LYS A 129 -19.09 -1.30 6.96
CA LYS A 129 -20.49 -1.67 6.74
C LYS A 129 -20.93 -1.27 5.34
N SER A 130 -21.36 -2.25 4.54
CA SER A 130 -22.11 -1.98 3.31
C SER A 130 -23.39 -1.22 3.64
N ARG A 131 -23.75 -0.25 2.80
CA ARG A 131 -24.99 0.52 2.93
C ARG A 131 -26.14 -0.17 2.23
#